data_AF-A0AAD5IW82-F1
#
_entry.id   AF-A0AAD5IW82-F1
#
_cell.length_a   1.000
_cell.length_b   1.000
_cell.length_c   1.000
_cell.angle_alpha   90.00
_cell.angle_beta   90.00
_cell.angle_gamma   90.00
#
_symmetry.space_group_name_H-M   'P 1'
#
loop_
_entity.id
_entity.type
_entity.pdbx_description
1 polymer ?
#
loop_
_entity_poly.entity_id
_entity_poly.type
_entity_poly.pdbx_seq_one_letter_code
_entity_poly.pdbx_strand_id
1 'polypeptide(L)'
;MQELLMKRRAAALAVPTNDMAVRARLRQLGEPITLFGEQEMERRDRLWMLMAKLDVEGQLERLMIAHEEEEAAATTTAQYDVEEMLQYPFYTEESKALLDARIDIAKYSIVRAASCLQRAHRKRDDPDESMDAEIDWALKKAESLFLDCSEFGDDRPLSGCSFSHDGKLLATRSSSVQTTNVKTSFQGFCLEGTQGTCNYVAFSPVPDHLATASADQTARLWSIDGSILKTFEGHLDRLARIAFHPSGKYLGTTSFDKTWRLWDIGTGEELLLQEGHSKSVYGLAFHHDGSLAASCGLDALARVWDLRTGRSVLALEGHVKPVLGISFSPNGYHLATGGDDNTCRIWDLRKKKSLYIIQAHSNLISKVKFEPQEGYFPVTGSYDTTVKVWSDLDFKLVKTLSGHEAKVTSLDVGADGNYIATVAYDRWVNIWLIRSNGKEQSMDVD
;
A
#
# COMPACT_ATOMS: atom_id res chain seq x y z
N MET A 1 22.72 34.11 -55.10
CA MET A 1 23.41 34.04 -53.79
C MET A 1 23.15 35.26 -52.92
N GLN A 2 23.46 36.48 -53.36
CA GLN A 2 23.21 37.70 -52.56
C GLN A 2 21.73 37.92 -52.20
N GLU A 3 20.79 37.69 -53.12
CA GLU A 3 19.35 37.78 -52.82
C GLU A 3 18.87 36.73 -51.79
N LEU A 4 19.50 35.55 -51.79
CA LEU A 4 19.17 34.46 -50.88
C LEU A 4 19.68 34.76 -49.46
N LEU A 5 20.87 35.34 -49.36
CA LEU A 5 21.45 35.83 -48.10
C LEU A 5 20.64 37.01 -47.53
N MET A 6 20.21 37.95 -48.37
CA MET A 6 19.31 39.03 -47.96
C MET A 6 17.98 38.51 -47.41
N LYS A 7 17.37 37.51 -48.09
CA LYS A 7 16.13 36.88 -47.61
C LYS A 7 16.33 36.12 -46.30
N ARG A 8 17.46 35.42 -46.12
CA ARG A 8 17.82 34.74 -44.86
C ARG A 8 18.02 35.72 -43.71
N ARG A 9 18.74 36.82 -43.95
CA ARG A 9 18.94 37.90 -42.97
C ARG A 9 17.65 38.62 -42.59
N ALA A 10 16.73 38.79 -43.54
CA ALA A 10 15.40 39.36 -43.26
C ALA A 10 14.52 38.40 -42.44
N ALA A 11 14.57 37.09 -42.71
CA ALA A 11 13.84 36.07 -41.93
C ALA A 11 14.41 35.92 -40.51
N ALA A 12 15.73 36.07 -40.35
CA ALA A 12 16.43 36.07 -39.07
C ALA A 12 15.93 37.16 -38.11
N LEU A 13 15.80 38.38 -38.64
CA LEU A 13 15.35 39.58 -37.92
C LEU A 13 13.85 39.61 -37.67
N ALA A 14 13.07 38.72 -38.31
CA ALA A 14 11.63 38.65 -38.10
C ALA A 14 11.33 38.06 -36.71
N VAL A 15 10.78 38.89 -35.82
CA VAL A 15 10.36 38.45 -34.48
C VAL A 15 8.95 37.83 -34.54
N PRO A 16 8.79 36.56 -34.11
CA PRO A 16 7.49 35.88 -34.11
C PRO A 16 6.43 36.62 -33.30
N THR A 17 5.15 36.45 -33.67
CA THR A 17 3.99 37.00 -32.94
C THR A 17 3.56 36.14 -31.74
N ASN A 18 4.02 34.89 -31.66
CA ASN A 18 3.64 33.94 -30.62
C ASN A 18 4.57 34.06 -29.38
N ASP A 19 4.00 34.31 -28.20
CA ASP A 19 4.76 34.54 -26.96
C ASP A 19 5.63 33.32 -26.54
N MET A 20 5.15 32.08 -26.79
CA MET A 20 5.96 30.89 -26.52
C MET A 20 7.25 30.85 -27.36
N ALA A 21 7.18 31.27 -28.62
CA ALA A 21 8.34 31.32 -29.51
C ALA A 21 9.31 32.45 -29.11
N VAL A 22 8.79 33.58 -28.64
CA VAL A 22 9.59 34.70 -28.10
C VAL A 22 10.36 34.25 -26.86
N ARG A 23 9.71 33.54 -25.94
CA ARG A 23 10.36 32.98 -24.73
C ARG A 23 11.42 31.94 -25.06
N ALA A 24 11.18 31.08 -26.06
CA ALA A 24 12.14 30.09 -26.51
C ALA A 24 13.40 30.76 -27.08
N ARG A 25 13.25 31.80 -27.91
CA ARG A 25 14.39 32.57 -28.44
C ARG A 25 15.15 33.34 -27.36
N LEU A 26 14.47 33.94 -26.39
CA LEU A 26 15.15 34.60 -25.26
C LEU A 26 15.97 33.60 -24.43
N ARG A 27 15.42 32.39 -24.20
CA ARG A 27 16.14 31.30 -23.54
C ARG A 27 17.38 30.87 -24.32
N GLN A 28 17.28 30.76 -25.64
CA GLN A 28 18.41 30.42 -26.53
C GLN A 28 19.51 31.48 -26.52
N LEU A 29 19.14 32.76 -26.42
CA LEU A 29 20.09 33.86 -26.27
C LEU A 29 20.72 33.95 -24.86
N GLY A 30 20.31 33.08 -23.91
CA GLY A 30 20.77 33.12 -22.52
C GLY A 30 20.20 34.29 -21.71
N GLU A 31 19.18 34.97 -22.23
CA GLU A 31 18.53 36.13 -21.62
C GLU A 31 17.36 35.69 -20.71
N PRO A 32 17.05 36.43 -19.63
CA PRO A 32 15.96 36.08 -18.72
C PRO A 32 14.61 36.04 -19.45
N ILE A 33 13.90 34.91 -19.31
CA ILE A 33 12.68 34.59 -20.07
C ILE A 33 11.55 35.60 -19.83
N THR A 34 11.43 36.09 -18.59
CA THR A 34 10.45 37.10 -18.18
C THR A 34 11.06 38.03 -17.14
N LEU A 35 10.96 39.34 -17.33
CA LEU A 35 11.24 40.32 -16.28
C LEU A 35 9.98 40.58 -15.43
N PHE A 36 10.17 41.02 -14.19
CA PHE A 36 9.07 41.27 -13.27
C PHE A 36 8.18 42.43 -13.78
N GLY A 37 6.91 42.15 -14.05
CA GLY A 37 5.93 43.11 -14.57
C GLY A 37 5.88 43.25 -16.11
N GLU A 38 6.72 42.52 -16.84
CA GLU A 38 6.84 42.63 -18.31
C GLU A 38 5.65 41.95 -19.03
N GLN A 39 4.93 42.72 -19.84
CA GLN A 39 3.84 42.20 -20.69
C GLN A 39 4.39 41.54 -21.97
N GLU A 40 3.55 40.77 -22.67
CA GLU A 40 3.95 40.01 -23.88
C GLU A 40 4.46 40.92 -25.01
N MET A 41 3.88 42.11 -25.19
CA MET A 41 4.38 43.08 -26.18
C MET A 41 5.76 43.64 -25.82
N GLU A 42 5.97 44.02 -24.55
CA GLU A 42 7.24 44.59 -24.09
C GLU A 42 8.39 43.57 -24.22
N ARG A 43 8.10 42.30 -23.92
CA ARG A 43 9.05 41.19 -24.12
C ARG A 43 9.42 41.00 -25.58
N ARG A 44 8.44 41.17 -26.48
CA ARG A 44 8.65 41.09 -27.93
C ARG A 44 9.52 42.24 -28.44
N ASP A 45 9.25 43.46 -27.97
CA ASP A 45 10.03 44.65 -28.32
C ASP A 45 11.47 44.54 -27.80
N ARG A 46 11.66 43.95 -26.62
CA ARG A 46 12.99 43.62 -26.09
C ARG A 46 13.74 42.62 -26.96
N LEU A 47 13.08 41.54 -27.38
CA LEU A 47 13.67 40.57 -28.31
C LEU A 47 14.03 41.23 -29.64
N TRP A 48 13.19 42.15 -30.14
CA TRP A 48 13.47 42.91 -31.36
C TRP A 48 14.70 43.81 -31.22
N MET A 49 14.83 44.55 -30.10
CA MET A 49 16.00 45.38 -29.82
C MET A 49 17.28 44.55 -29.68
N LEU A 50 17.21 43.37 -29.05
CA LEU A 50 18.34 42.44 -28.95
C LEU A 50 18.78 41.92 -30.31
N MET A 51 17.83 41.53 -31.17
CA MET A 51 18.13 41.06 -32.53
C MET A 51 18.73 42.17 -33.40
N ALA A 52 18.23 43.41 -33.29
CA ALA A 52 18.78 44.56 -33.99
C ALA A 52 20.22 44.87 -33.52
N LYS A 53 20.49 44.77 -32.22
CA LYS A 53 21.84 44.97 -31.66
C LYS A 53 22.83 43.91 -32.16
N LEU A 54 22.42 42.64 -32.16
CA LEU A 54 23.24 41.51 -32.65
C LEU A 54 23.55 41.59 -34.16
N ASP A 55 22.66 42.20 -34.95
CA ASP A 55 22.87 42.44 -36.39
C ASP A 55 23.92 43.54 -36.64
N VAL A 56 23.88 44.61 -35.83
CA VAL A 56 24.90 45.68 -35.88
C VAL A 56 26.27 45.15 -35.46
N GLU A 57 26.31 44.24 -34.50
CA GLU A 57 27.55 43.61 -34.02
C GLU A 57 28.07 42.49 -34.94
N GLY A 58 27.34 42.13 -36.00
CA GLY A 58 27.72 41.09 -36.96
C GLY A 58 27.75 39.67 -36.39
N GLN A 59 27.15 39.47 -35.21
CA GLN A 59 27.11 38.16 -34.53
C GLN A 59 25.89 37.33 -34.92
N LEU A 60 24.90 37.95 -35.58
CA LEU A 60 23.67 37.31 -36.03
C LEU A 60 23.95 36.10 -36.95
N GLU A 61 24.88 36.22 -37.90
CA GLU A 61 25.22 35.13 -38.82
C GLU A 61 25.88 33.93 -38.11
N ARG A 62 26.67 34.17 -37.05
CA ARG A 62 27.27 33.09 -36.26
C ARG A 62 26.23 32.34 -35.43
N LEU A 63 25.27 33.07 -34.86
CA LEU A 63 24.15 32.47 -34.11
C LEU A 63 23.20 31.71 -35.04
N MET A 64 23.02 32.16 -36.28
CA MET A 64 22.23 31.44 -37.31
C MET A 64 22.89 30.12 -37.70
N ILE A 65 24.20 30.10 -37.92
CA ILE A 65 24.93 28.88 -38.27
C ILE A 65 24.90 27.91 -37.09
N ALA A 66 25.14 28.39 -35.86
CA ALA A 66 25.01 27.56 -34.67
C ALA A 66 23.59 27.00 -34.49
N HIS A 67 22.55 27.77 -34.87
CA HIS A 67 21.17 27.32 -34.82
C HIS A 67 20.80 26.33 -35.93
N GLU A 68 21.27 26.54 -37.16
CA GLU A 68 21.11 25.56 -38.25
C GLU A 68 21.87 24.26 -37.94
N GLU A 69 23.03 24.34 -37.26
CA GLU A 69 23.78 23.19 -36.77
C GLU A 69 23.10 22.50 -35.59
N GLU A 70 22.50 23.24 -34.65
CA GLU A 70 21.68 22.69 -33.56
C GLU A 70 20.36 22.09 -34.06
N GLU A 71 19.69 22.71 -35.03
CA GLU A 71 18.48 22.15 -35.66
C GLU A 71 18.81 20.94 -36.54
N ALA A 72 19.93 20.97 -37.26
CA ALA A 72 20.43 19.79 -37.96
C ALA A 72 20.75 18.66 -36.96
N ALA A 73 21.43 18.97 -35.86
CA ALA A 73 21.67 18.02 -34.77
C ALA A 73 20.35 17.54 -34.14
N ALA A 74 19.37 18.41 -33.93
CA ALA A 74 18.05 18.10 -33.40
C ALA A 74 17.20 17.25 -34.36
N THR A 75 17.33 17.43 -35.69
CA THR A 75 16.72 16.53 -36.68
C THR A 75 17.45 15.20 -36.80
N THR A 76 18.74 15.14 -36.44
CA THR A 76 19.50 13.89 -36.36
C THR A 76 19.16 13.13 -35.06
N THR A 77 18.88 13.85 -33.96
CA THR A 77 18.30 13.27 -32.74
C THR A 77 16.81 12.97 -32.90
N ALA A 78 16.07 13.66 -33.77
CA ALA A 78 14.65 13.35 -34.05
C ALA A 78 14.46 12.03 -34.84
N GLN A 79 15.52 11.44 -35.39
CA GLN A 79 15.51 10.05 -35.88
C GLN A 79 15.95 9.03 -34.81
N TYR A 80 16.42 9.50 -33.65
CA TYR A 80 16.69 8.73 -32.44
C TYR A 80 15.74 9.08 -31.27
N ASP A 81 14.73 9.92 -31.50
CA ASP A 81 13.63 10.22 -30.58
C ASP A 81 12.37 9.46 -31.02
N VAL A 82 12.52 8.20 -31.42
CA VAL A 82 11.51 7.22 -30.99
C VAL A 82 11.72 7.16 -29.49
N GLU A 83 10.70 7.57 -28.72
CA GLU A 83 10.60 7.27 -27.29
C GLU A 83 10.92 5.79 -27.08
N GLU A 84 12.19 5.47 -26.87
CA GLU A 84 12.59 4.38 -26.01
C GLU A 84 12.10 4.79 -24.63
N MET A 85 10.81 4.54 -24.38
CA MET A 85 10.42 4.01 -23.09
C MET A 85 11.43 2.90 -22.80
N LEU A 86 12.45 3.24 -22.03
CA LEU A 86 13.38 2.29 -21.42
C LEU A 86 12.53 1.35 -20.56
N GLN A 87 11.98 0.31 -21.18
CA GLN A 87 11.51 -0.88 -20.51
C GLN A 87 12.75 -1.63 -20.06
N TYR A 88 13.36 -1.14 -18.97
CA TYR A 88 14.19 -1.96 -18.12
C TYR A 88 13.28 -2.66 -17.11
N PRO A 89 12.91 -3.93 -17.30
CA PRO A 89 13.07 -4.84 -16.19
C PRO A 89 14.56 -5.17 -16.13
N PHE A 90 15.30 -4.44 -15.32
CA PHE A 90 16.60 -4.88 -14.84
C PHE A 90 16.36 -6.17 -14.06
N TYR A 91 16.76 -7.31 -14.63
CA TYR A 91 16.72 -8.59 -13.95
C TYR A 91 18.09 -8.82 -13.32
N THR A 92 18.15 -8.89 -11.99
CA THR A 92 19.31 -9.42 -11.29
C THR A 92 19.25 -10.94 -11.31
N GLU A 93 20.37 -11.60 -11.59
CA GLU A 93 20.46 -13.06 -11.45
C GLU A 93 20.12 -13.46 -10.00
N GLU A 94 19.21 -14.43 -9.87
CA GLU A 94 18.58 -14.77 -8.61
C GLU A 94 19.45 -15.72 -7.78
N SER A 95 19.35 -15.62 -6.45
CA SER A 95 19.97 -16.57 -5.53
C SER A 95 19.27 -17.94 -5.63
N LYS A 96 20.02 -19.02 -5.43
CA LYS A 96 19.44 -20.38 -5.36
C LYS A 96 18.38 -20.49 -4.25
N ALA A 97 18.61 -19.81 -3.13
CA ALA A 97 17.66 -19.75 -2.02
C ALA A 97 16.31 -19.14 -2.43
N LEU A 98 16.32 -18.09 -3.24
CA LEU A 98 15.09 -17.49 -3.78
C LEU A 98 14.37 -18.45 -4.73
N LEU A 99 15.10 -19.17 -5.59
CA LEU A 99 14.50 -20.16 -6.49
C LEU A 99 13.80 -21.28 -5.70
N ASP A 100 14.47 -21.84 -4.69
CA ASP A 100 13.90 -22.88 -3.82
C ASP A 100 12.68 -22.35 -3.07
N ALA A 101 12.75 -21.13 -2.54
CA ALA A 101 11.60 -20.48 -1.91
C ALA A 101 10.42 -20.28 -2.87
N ARG A 102 10.68 -19.89 -4.12
CA ARG A 102 9.64 -19.75 -5.16
C ARG A 102 8.98 -21.08 -5.50
N ILE A 103 9.75 -22.17 -5.58
CA ILE A 103 9.23 -23.52 -5.80
C ILE A 103 8.34 -23.93 -4.63
N ASP A 104 8.75 -23.64 -3.40
CA ASP A 104 7.98 -23.93 -2.19
C ASP A 104 6.68 -23.11 -2.14
N ILE A 105 6.74 -21.81 -2.45
CA ILE A 105 5.57 -20.93 -2.56
C ILE A 105 4.63 -21.43 -3.66
N ALA A 106 5.16 -21.86 -4.80
CA ALA A 106 4.36 -22.40 -5.90
C ALA A 106 3.64 -23.69 -5.48
N LYS A 107 4.34 -24.65 -4.86
CA LYS A 107 3.74 -25.90 -4.37
C LYS A 107 2.64 -25.63 -3.35
N TYR A 108 2.88 -24.71 -2.41
CA TYR A 108 1.91 -24.32 -1.41
C TYR A 108 0.67 -23.64 -2.02
N SER A 109 0.90 -22.66 -2.89
CA SER A 109 -0.17 -21.83 -3.43
C SER A 109 -1.05 -22.53 -4.46
N ILE A 110 -0.50 -23.44 -5.28
CA ILE A 110 -1.29 -24.18 -6.26
C ILE A 110 -2.33 -25.08 -5.57
N VAL A 111 -1.93 -25.79 -4.51
CA VAL A 111 -2.83 -26.67 -3.75
C VAL A 111 -3.93 -25.84 -3.06
N ARG A 112 -3.56 -24.71 -2.46
CA ARG A 112 -4.51 -23.86 -1.74
C ARG A 112 -5.48 -23.15 -2.69
N ALA A 113 -4.99 -22.63 -3.82
CA ALA A 113 -5.84 -22.04 -4.85
C ALA A 113 -6.82 -23.07 -5.44
N ALA A 114 -6.37 -24.31 -5.68
CA ALA A 114 -7.25 -25.38 -6.13
C ALA A 114 -8.33 -25.71 -5.09
N SER A 115 -7.97 -25.79 -3.80
CA SER A 115 -8.92 -26.01 -2.71
C SER A 115 -9.92 -24.85 -2.56
N CYS A 116 -9.46 -23.60 -2.66
CA CYS A 116 -10.29 -22.41 -2.62
C CYS A 116 -11.31 -22.40 -3.76
N LEU A 117 -10.86 -22.69 -4.99
CA LEU A 117 -11.75 -22.82 -6.15
C LEU A 117 -12.74 -23.98 -6.00
N GLN A 118 -12.31 -25.13 -5.49
CA GLN A 118 -13.21 -26.25 -5.22
C GLN A 118 -14.27 -25.91 -4.18
N ARG A 119 -13.90 -25.20 -3.09
CA ARG A 119 -14.85 -24.70 -2.08
C ARG A 119 -15.86 -23.75 -2.71
N ALA A 120 -15.39 -22.80 -3.53
CA ALA A 120 -16.25 -21.85 -4.23
C ALA A 120 -17.18 -22.53 -5.25
N HIS A 121 -16.73 -23.59 -5.92
CA HIS A 121 -17.58 -24.40 -6.80
C HIS A 121 -18.65 -25.15 -6.03
N ARG A 122 -18.30 -25.81 -4.91
CA ARG A 122 -19.26 -26.50 -4.04
C ARG A 122 -20.35 -25.55 -3.55
N LYS A 123 -19.96 -24.43 -2.92
CA LYS A 123 -20.90 -23.39 -2.45
C LYS A 123 -21.83 -22.83 -3.53
N ARG A 124 -21.43 -22.90 -4.81
CA ARG A 124 -22.25 -22.43 -5.93
C ARG A 124 -23.16 -23.53 -6.48
N ASP A 125 -22.68 -24.76 -6.51
CA ASP A 125 -23.35 -25.89 -7.15
C ASP A 125 -24.29 -26.64 -6.17
N ASP A 126 -24.06 -26.51 -4.86
CA ASP A 126 -24.88 -27.09 -3.79
C ASP A 126 -26.17 -26.27 -3.58
N PRO A 127 -27.37 -26.81 -3.87
CA PRO A 127 -28.63 -26.05 -3.79
C PRO A 127 -29.11 -25.78 -2.35
N ASP A 128 -28.59 -26.55 -1.38
CA ASP A 128 -28.96 -26.43 0.03
C ASP A 128 -28.14 -25.35 0.78
N GLU A 129 -26.98 -24.95 0.24
CA GLU A 129 -26.13 -23.87 0.77
C GLU A 129 -26.45 -22.55 0.05
N SER A 130 -27.38 -21.77 0.59
CA SER A 130 -27.62 -20.41 0.07
C SER A 130 -26.54 -19.46 0.58
N MET A 131 -25.59 -19.08 -0.30
CA MET A 131 -24.58 -18.05 0.03
C MET A 131 -25.22 -16.75 0.53
N ASP A 132 -26.36 -16.35 -0.04
CA ASP A 132 -27.07 -15.14 0.39
C ASP A 132 -27.58 -15.27 1.84
N ALA A 133 -28.05 -16.45 2.25
CA ALA A 133 -28.48 -16.69 3.62
C ALA A 133 -27.32 -16.70 4.63
N GLU A 134 -26.16 -17.27 4.26
CA GLU A 134 -24.95 -17.22 5.08
C GLU A 134 -24.48 -15.77 5.28
N ILE A 135 -24.50 -14.98 4.20
CA ILE A 135 -24.11 -13.57 4.22
C ILE A 135 -25.07 -12.79 5.09
N ASP A 136 -26.38 -12.92 4.90
CA ASP A 136 -27.39 -12.26 5.73
C ASP A 136 -27.26 -12.64 7.21
N TRP A 137 -26.95 -13.90 7.50
CA TRP A 137 -26.69 -14.36 8.87
C TRP A 137 -25.44 -13.70 9.46
N ALA A 138 -24.33 -13.67 8.71
CA ALA A 138 -23.09 -13.04 9.13
C ALA A 138 -23.24 -11.52 9.31
N LEU A 139 -24.01 -10.85 8.44
CA LEU A 139 -24.30 -9.43 8.55
C LEU A 139 -25.16 -9.12 9.77
N LYS A 140 -26.23 -9.88 10.04
CA LYS A 140 -27.03 -9.75 11.28
C LYS A 140 -26.18 -9.94 12.52
N LYS A 141 -25.21 -10.85 12.45
CA LYS A 141 -24.25 -11.11 13.51
C LYS A 141 -23.29 -9.93 13.68
N ALA A 142 -22.82 -9.32 12.61
CA ALA A 142 -22.03 -8.09 12.66
C ALA A 142 -22.82 -6.86 13.16
N GLU A 143 -24.13 -6.79 12.90
CA GLU A 143 -25.00 -5.73 13.45
C GLU A 143 -25.09 -5.77 14.98
N SER A 144 -24.99 -6.98 15.56
CA SER A 144 -25.06 -7.23 17.00
C SER A 144 -23.74 -7.02 17.75
N LEU A 145 -22.70 -6.51 17.06
CA LEU A 145 -21.45 -6.10 17.68
C LEU A 145 -21.68 -5.02 18.76
N PHE A 146 -21.12 -5.26 19.94
CA PHE A 146 -21.11 -4.33 21.06
C PHE A 146 -19.72 -4.30 21.70
N LEU A 147 -19.43 -3.22 22.43
CA LEU A 147 -18.20 -3.08 23.19
C LEU A 147 -18.27 -3.97 24.42
N ASP A 148 -17.39 -4.97 24.51
CA ASP A 148 -17.36 -5.94 25.61
C ASP A 148 -16.41 -5.47 26.71
N CYS A 149 -15.16 -5.21 26.36
CA CYS A 149 -14.17 -4.68 27.28
C CYS A 149 -13.29 -3.58 26.65
N SER A 150 -12.82 -2.70 27.52
CA SER A 150 -11.94 -1.59 27.23
C SER A 150 -10.77 -1.67 28.21
N GLU A 151 -9.58 -1.95 27.71
CA GLU A 151 -8.37 -2.16 28.51
C GLU A 151 -7.38 -1.02 28.27
N PHE A 152 -6.78 -0.54 29.37
CA PHE A 152 -5.69 0.42 29.28
C PHE A 152 -4.41 -0.31 28.89
N GLY A 153 -3.78 0.10 27.79
CA GLY A 153 -2.56 -0.53 27.30
C GLY A 153 -1.29 0.00 27.97
N ASP A 154 -0.94 1.25 27.67
CA ASP A 154 0.32 1.85 28.11
C ASP A 154 0.24 3.38 28.12
N ASP A 155 1.24 4.05 28.70
CA ASP A 155 1.30 5.51 28.79
C ASP A 155 1.46 6.20 27.43
N ARG A 156 1.91 5.45 26.42
CA ARG A 156 2.09 5.92 25.03
C ARG A 156 0.96 5.43 24.13
N PRO A 157 0.63 6.19 23.06
CA PRO A 157 -0.41 5.81 22.13
C PRO A 157 -0.09 4.47 21.48
N LEU A 158 -1.08 3.60 21.51
CA LEU A 158 -0.99 2.29 20.91
C LEU A 158 -1.14 2.40 19.39
N SER A 159 -0.48 1.51 18.68
CA SER A 159 -0.24 1.74 17.25
C SER A 159 -0.10 0.47 16.42
N GLY A 160 -0.27 -0.69 17.03
CA GLY A 160 -0.49 -1.95 16.34
C GLY A 160 -1.28 -2.91 17.23
N CYS A 161 -2.15 -3.69 16.60
CA CYS A 161 -2.84 -4.82 17.21
C CYS A 161 -2.89 -6.00 16.24
N SER A 162 -2.71 -7.20 16.78
CA SER A 162 -2.86 -8.46 16.06
C SER A 162 -3.39 -9.54 16.99
N PHE A 163 -4.37 -10.33 16.53
CA PHE A 163 -4.78 -11.56 17.20
C PHE A 163 -3.84 -12.71 16.87
N SER A 164 -3.70 -13.64 17.81
CA SER A 164 -3.07 -14.94 17.56
C SER A 164 -3.95 -15.82 16.68
N HIS A 165 -3.36 -16.85 16.08
CA HIS A 165 -4.07 -17.84 15.26
C HIS A 165 -5.30 -18.44 15.99
N ASP A 166 -5.14 -18.73 17.27
CA ASP A 166 -6.18 -19.29 18.14
C ASP A 166 -7.25 -18.28 18.59
N GLY A 167 -7.06 -16.98 18.32
CA GLY A 167 -7.93 -15.90 18.82
C GLY A 167 -7.91 -15.69 20.34
N LYS A 168 -7.08 -16.44 21.09
CA LYS A 168 -6.98 -16.35 22.56
C LYS A 168 -6.07 -15.22 23.02
N LEU A 169 -5.01 -14.93 22.26
CA LEU A 169 -4.03 -13.92 22.60
C LEU A 169 -4.17 -12.74 21.65
N LEU A 170 -3.94 -11.55 22.18
CA LEU A 170 -3.90 -10.30 21.45
C LEU A 170 -2.60 -9.58 21.78
N ALA A 171 -1.84 -9.26 20.74
CA ALA A 171 -0.62 -8.50 20.85
C ALA A 171 -0.94 -7.04 20.57
N THR A 172 -0.62 -6.18 21.52
CA THR A 172 -0.71 -4.72 21.41
C THR A 172 0.68 -4.11 21.42
N ARG A 173 0.82 -3.01 20.68
CA ARG A 173 2.07 -2.28 20.53
C ARG A 173 1.90 -0.85 20.99
N SER A 174 2.81 -0.38 21.84
CA SER A 174 3.06 1.03 22.20
C SER A 174 4.56 1.35 21.97
N SER A 175 5.34 1.43 23.05
CA SER A 175 6.81 1.42 23.07
C SER A 175 7.35 0.00 23.17
N SER A 176 6.74 -0.81 24.03
CA SER A 176 6.93 -2.25 24.12
C SER A 176 5.79 -2.98 23.42
N VAL A 177 5.95 -4.29 23.25
CA VAL A 177 4.87 -5.17 22.81
C VAL A 177 4.34 -5.91 24.02
N GLN A 178 3.05 -5.78 24.27
CA GLN A 178 2.34 -6.50 25.32
C GLN A 178 1.49 -7.58 24.67
N THR A 179 1.48 -8.77 25.26
CA THR A 179 0.53 -9.82 24.91
C THR A 179 -0.55 -9.86 25.98
N THR A 180 -1.82 -9.91 25.59
CA THR A 180 -2.97 -9.93 26.49
C THR A 180 -3.83 -11.12 26.13
N ASN A 181 -4.43 -11.77 27.12
CA ASN A 181 -5.42 -12.81 26.85
C ASN A 181 -6.80 -12.18 26.70
N VAL A 182 -7.42 -12.41 25.55
CA VAL A 182 -8.71 -11.82 25.13
C VAL A 182 -9.85 -12.16 26.10
N LYS A 183 -9.81 -13.33 26.75
CA LYS A 183 -10.90 -13.82 27.61
C LYS A 183 -10.76 -13.46 29.09
N THR A 184 -9.54 -13.31 29.57
CA THR A 184 -9.27 -13.14 31.01
C THR A 184 -8.78 -11.76 31.37
N SER A 185 -8.60 -10.87 30.38
CA SER A 185 -8.07 -9.51 30.55
C SER A 185 -6.76 -9.47 31.35
N PHE A 186 -6.04 -10.59 31.39
CA PHE A 186 -4.79 -10.70 32.11
C PHE A 186 -3.68 -10.23 31.18
N GLN A 187 -2.99 -9.17 31.61
CA GLN A 187 -1.77 -8.71 30.98
C GLN A 187 -0.74 -9.86 31.01
N GLY A 188 -0.35 -10.30 29.82
CA GLY A 188 0.78 -11.20 29.62
C GLY A 188 2.10 -10.43 29.60
N PHE A 189 3.12 -11.06 29.02
CA PHE A 189 4.50 -10.59 29.08
C PHE A 189 4.72 -9.30 28.26
N CYS A 190 5.52 -8.41 28.82
CA CYS A 190 6.05 -7.22 28.14
C CYS A 190 7.36 -7.61 27.43
N LEU A 191 7.39 -7.48 26.12
CA LEU A 191 8.60 -7.74 25.32
C LEU A 191 9.50 -6.51 25.37
N GLU A 192 10.46 -6.54 26.29
CA GLU A 192 11.48 -5.50 26.43
C GLU A 192 12.71 -5.88 25.59
N GLY A 193 13.15 -4.97 24.71
CA GLY A 193 14.39 -5.17 23.98
C GLY A 193 14.56 -4.31 22.73
N THR A 194 13.51 -3.69 22.21
CA THR A 194 13.63 -2.78 21.05
C THR A 194 14.25 -1.46 21.47
N GLN A 195 15.27 -1.01 20.74
CA GLN A 195 16.02 0.22 21.05
C GLN A 195 15.32 1.48 20.51
N GLY A 196 14.06 1.36 20.10
CA GLY A 196 13.22 2.44 19.61
C GLY A 196 11.78 2.00 19.40
N THR A 197 11.03 2.86 18.72
CA THR A 197 9.56 2.73 18.63
C THR A 197 9.19 1.60 17.67
N CYS A 198 8.69 0.48 18.18
CA CYS A 198 8.17 -0.64 17.38
C CYS A 198 7.03 -0.17 16.50
N ASN A 199 7.08 -0.07 15.17
CA ASN A 199 6.00 0.47 14.35
C ASN A 199 4.77 -0.44 14.14
N TYR A 200 4.93 -1.75 14.21
CA TYR A 200 3.83 -2.68 13.96
C TYR A 200 4.11 -4.05 14.57
N VAL A 201 3.04 -4.81 14.87
CA VAL A 201 3.10 -6.17 15.38
C VAL A 201 2.18 -7.07 14.57
N ALA A 202 2.64 -8.29 14.28
CA ALA A 202 1.86 -9.32 13.63
C ALA A 202 2.14 -10.66 14.31
N PHE A 203 1.10 -11.46 14.53
CA PHE A 203 1.27 -12.87 14.87
C PHE A 203 1.54 -13.70 13.61
N SER A 204 2.31 -14.76 13.80
CA SER A 204 2.49 -15.79 12.78
C SER A 204 1.18 -16.59 12.60
N PRO A 205 0.90 -17.09 11.38
CA PRO A 205 -0.15 -18.08 11.16
C PRO A 205 0.19 -19.44 11.77
N VAL A 206 1.46 -19.69 12.09
CA VAL A 206 1.93 -20.86 12.84
C VAL A 206 1.89 -20.49 14.33
N PRO A 207 1.54 -21.43 15.23
CA PRO A 207 1.57 -21.17 16.67
C PRO A 207 2.94 -20.66 17.13
N ASP A 208 2.92 -19.92 18.24
CA ASP A 208 4.10 -19.61 19.05
C ASP A 208 5.12 -18.61 18.51
N HIS A 209 4.77 -17.88 17.44
CA HIS A 209 5.65 -16.85 16.86
C HIS A 209 4.97 -15.49 16.67
N LEU A 210 5.70 -14.42 16.96
CA LEU A 210 5.27 -13.03 16.78
C LEU A 210 6.39 -12.23 16.12
N ALA A 211 6.05 -11.33 15.20
CA ALA A 211 7.01 -10.42 14.59
C ALA A 211 6.70 -8.95 14.87
N THR A 212 7.76 -8.17 15.07
CA THR A 212 7.70 -6.73 15.33
C THR A 212 8.54 -5.99 14.31
N ALA A 213 8.00 -4.91 13.74
CA ALA A 213 8.76 -3.94 12.96
C ALA A 213 9.19 -2.82 13.89
N SER A 214 10.46 -2.40 13.85
CA SER A 214 10.94 -1.24 14.62
C SER A 214 11.26 -0.03 13.74
N ALA A 215 11.17 1.15 14.35
CA ALA A 215 11.77 2.36 13.82
C ALA A 215 13.30 2.26 13.70
N ASP A 216 13.91 1.33 14.44
CA ASP A 216 15.36 1.03 14.42
C ASP A 216 15.80 0.25 13.17
N GLN A 217 14.98 0.24 12.11
CA GLN A 217 15.25 -0.46 10.83
C GLN A 217 15.28 -1.99 10.93
N THR A 218 15.10 -2.54 12.14
CA THR A 218 15.13 -3.98 12.41
C THR A 218 13.74 -4.57 12.54
N ALA A 219 13.52 -5.73 11.91
CA ALA A 219 12.39 -6.59 12.23
C ALA A 219 12.87 -7.69 13.19
N ARG A 220 12.04 -8.06 14.16
CA ARG A 220 12.40 -9.10 15.14
C ARG A 220 11.31 -10.14 15.24
N LEU A 221 11.72 -11.39 15.36
CA LEU A 221 10.86 -12.53 15.63
C LEU A 221 10.99 -12.93 17.09
N TRP A 222 9.86 -13.14 17.75
CA TRP A 222 9.72 -13.42 19.16
C TRP A 222 9.01 -14.74 19.36
N SER A 223 9.41 -15.47 20.40
CA SER A 223 8.58 -16.52 21.01
C SER A 223 7.47 -15.88 21.85
N ILE A 224 6.39 -16.62 22.14
CA ILE A 224 5.37 -16.19 23.11
C ILE A 224 5.97 -15.96 24.50
N ASP A 225 7.02 -16.69 24.86
CA ASP A 225 7.75 -16.54 26.12
C ASP A 225 8.58 -15.24 26.20
N GLY A 226 8.66 -14.51 25.08
CA GLY A 226 9.32 -13.24 24.95
C GLY A 226 10.83 -13.28 24.68
N SER A 227 11.35 -14.45 24.36
CA SER A 227 12.70 -14.58 23.80
C SER A 227 12.75 -14.10 22.34
N ILE A 228 13.80 -13.36 21.99
CA ILE A 228 14.10 -13.00 20.61
C ILE A 228 14.66 -14.24 19.92
N LEU A 229 13.95 -14.74 18.92
CA LEU A 229 14.39 -15.87 18.10
C LEU A 229 15.35 -15.41 17.01
N LYS A 230 14.98 -14.33 16.30
CA LYS A 230 15.76 -13.79 15.17
C LYS A 230 15.60 -12.29 15.02
N THR A 231 16.63 -11.67 14.47
CA THR A 231 16.67 -10.26 14.07
C THR A 231 16.96 -10.18 12.58
N PHE A 232 16.10 -9.48 11.83
CA PHE A 232 16.25 -9.23 10.41
C PHE A 232 16.71 -7.79 10.22
N GLU A 233 17.93 -7.64 9.71
CA GLU A 233 18.59 -6.36 9.47
C GLU A 233 18.93 -6.24 7.99
N GLY A 234 18.66 -5.09 7.39
CA GLY A 234 19.00 -4.85 6.00
C GLY A 234 18.34 -3.61 5.41
N HIS A 235 17.19 -3.21 5.93
CA HIS A 235 16.52 -1.97 5.54
C HIS A 235 17.36 -0.74 5.90
N LEU A 236 17.30 0.29 5.06
CA LEU A 236 18.09 1.52 5.22
C LEU A 236 17.35 2.61 6.00
N ASP A 237 16.05 2.45 6.18
CA ASP A 237 15.18 3.36 6.90
C ASP A 237 14.22 2.56 7.79
N ARG A 238 13.46 3.27 8.62
CA ARG A 238 12.49 2.68 9.55
C ARG A 238 11.49 1.78 8.84
N LEU A 239 11.08 0.71 9.53
CA LEU A 239 10.03 -0.18 9.01
C LEU A 239 8.65 0.42 9.23
N ALA A 240 7.76 0.29 8.26
CA ALA A 240 6.37 0.70 8.38
C ALA A 240 5.51 -0.45 8.96
N ARG A 241 5.38 -1.57 8.22
CA ARG A 241 4.57 -2.73 8.61
C ARG A 241 5.23 -4.06 8.24
N ILE A 242 4.69 -5.12 8.84
CA ILE A 242 5.07 -6.52 8.62
C ILE A 242 3.84 -7.34 8.31
N ALA A 243 4.00 -8.35 7.45
CA ALA A 243 3.02 -9.39 7.23
C ALA A 243 3.70 -10.77 7.16
N PHE A 244 3.03 -11.79 7.67
CA PHE A 244 3.47 -13.18 7.48
C PHE A 244 2.85 -13.76 6.21
N HIS A 245 3.64 -14.55 5.49
CA HIS A 245 3.10 -15.39 4.43
C HIS A 245 2.20 -16.49 5.05
N PRO A 246 1.08 -16.91 4.42
CA PRO A 246 0.16 -17.88 5.01
C PRO A 246 0.76 -19.25 5.33
N SER A 247 1.91 -19.60 4.72
CA SER A 247 2.65 -20.81 5.07
C SER A 247 3.39 -20.73 6.41
N GLY A 248 3.57 -19.51 6.96
CA GLY A 248 4.35 -19.25 8.17
C GLY A 248 5.87 -19.38 8.01
N LYS A 249 6.37 -19.73 6.82
CA LYS A 249 7.81 -19.83 6.56
C LYS A 249 8.46 -18.50 6.17
N TYR A 250 7.70 -17.57 5.60
CA TYR A 250 8.22 -16.31 5.10
C TYR A 250 7.63 -15.10 5.81
N LEU A 251 8.44 -14.06 5.93
CA LEU A 251 8.09 -12.78 6.53
C LEU A 251 8.29 -11.66 5.52
N GLY A 252 7.26 -10.85 5.29
CA GLY A 252 7.34 -9.66 4.46
C GLY A 252 7.49 -8.39 5.29
N THR A 253 8.46 -7.55 4.97
CA THR A 253 8.73 -6.27 5.65
C THR A 253 8.59 -5.12 4.68
N THR A 254 8.02 -4.01 5.14
CA THR A 254 7.92 -2.76 4.36
C THR A 254 8.65 -1.64 5.06
N SER A 255 9.32 -0.79 4.28
CA SER A 255 10.18 0.26 4.79
C SER A 255 9.94 1.61 4.10
N PHE A 256 10.37 2.65 4.80
CA PHE A 256 10.38 4.00 4.25
C PHE A 256 11.49 4.22 3.20
N ASP A 257 12.41 3.26 3.04
CA ASP A 257 13.42 3.21 1.97
C ASP A 257 12.84 2.94 0.56
N LYS A 258 11.51 2.92 0.41
CA LYS A 258 10.75 2.66 -0.83
C LYS A 258 10.77 1.20 -1.30
N THR A 259 11.36 0.32 -0.51
CA THR A 259 11.43 -1.11 -0.80
C THR A 259 10.54 -1.90 0.15
N TRP A 260 10.18 -3.10 -0.29
CA TRP A 260 9.72 -4.13 0.60
C TRP A 260 10.56 -5.38 0.38
N ARG A 261 10.77 -6.14 1.46
CA ARG A 261 11.63 -7.34 1.46
C ARG A 261 10.86 -8.57 1.89
N LEU A 262 11.30 -9.72 1.40
CA LEU A 262 10.83 -11.03 1.83
C LEU A 262 11.99 -11.78 2.50
N TRP A 263 11.75 -12.29 3.69
CA TRP A 263 12.72 -13.01 4.50
C TRP A 263 12.28 -14.46 4.69
N ASP A 264 13.24 -15.36 4.75
CA ASP A 264 13.01 -16.71 5.25
C ASP A 264 13.16 -16.72 6.77
N ILE A 265 12.14 -17.19 7.48
CA ILE A 265 12.15 -17.32 8.93
C ILE A 265 13.11 -18.43 9.37
N GLY A 266 13.23 -19.51 8.58
CA GLY A 266 14.05 -20.68 8.89
C GLY A 266 15.56 -20.37 8.84
N THR A 267 16.02 -19.63 7.83
CA THR A 267 17.44 -19.26 7.68
C THR A 267 17.74 -17.88 8.24
N GLY A 268 16.82 -16.92 8.15
CA GLY A 268 17.08 -15.52 8.50
C GLY A 268 17.55 -14.68 7.31
N GLU A 269 17.63 -15.28 6.12
CA GLU A 269 18.18 -14.64 4.92
C GLU A 269 17.12 -13.79 4.20
N GLU A 270 17.58 -12.71 3.57
CA GLU A 270 16.80 -11.92 2.63
C GLU A 270 16.68 -12.67 1.31
N LEU A 271 15.45 -13.02 0.93
CA LEU A 271 15.16 -13.74 -0.31
C LEU A 271 14.89 -12.78 -1.46
N LEU A 272 14.08 -11.76 -1.22
CA LEU A 272 13.59 -10.85 -2.26
C LEU A 272 13.71 -9.41 -1.78
N LEU A 273 14.33 -8.57 -2.61
CA LEU A 273 14.29 -7.12 -2.52
C LEU A 273 13.44 -6.60 -3.66
N GLN A 274 12.34 -5.91 -3.36
CA GLN A 274 11.46 -5.40 -4.39
C GLN A 274 11.37 -3.88 -4.36
N GLU A 275 11.80 -3.28 -5.46
CA GLU A 275 11.63 -1.87 -5.77
C GLU A 275 10.47 -1.67 -6.75
N GLY A 276 9.81 -0.52 -6.67
CA GLY A 276 8.79 -0.15 -7.63
C GLY A 276 7.89 1.00 -7.20
N HIS A 277 7.84 1.32 -5.91
CA HIS A 277 7.18 2.54 -5.44
C HIS A 277 8.12 3.75 -5.57
N SER A 278 7.57 4.89 -5.98
CA SER A 278 8.37 6.13 -6.08
C SER A 278 8.63 6.79 -4.72
N LYS A 279 7.80 6.44 -3.73
CA LYS A 279 7.87 6.86 -2.31
C LYS A 279 7.84 5.64 -1.39
N SER A 280 7.94 5.87 -0.10
CA SER A 280 7.95 4.84 0.96
C SER A 280 6.78 3.87 0.87
N VAL A 281 7.05 2.60 1.13
CA VAL A 281 6.03 1.54 1.22
C VAL A 281 5.51 1.48 2.65
N TYR A 282 4.19 1.59 2.81
CA TYR A 282 3.55 1.68 4.12
C TYR A 282 2.94 0.37 4.60
N GLY A 283 2.37 -0.43 3.69
CA GLY A 283 1.67 -1.65 4.05
C GLY A 283 1.93 -2.80 3.09
N LEU A 284 1.77 -4.02 3.61
CA LEU A 284 1.89 -5.26 2.88
C LEU A 284 0.80 -6.22 3.36
N ALA A 285 0.19 -6.92 2.41
CA ALA A 285 -0.69 -8.04 2.69
C ALA A 285 -0.34 -9.19 1.75
N PHE A 286 -0.40 -10.41 2.25
CA PHE A 286 -0.30 -11.61 1.41
C PHE A 286 -1.70 -12.09 1.05
N HIS A 287 -1.84 -12.62 -0.16
CA HIS A 287 -3.03 -13.33 -0.56
C HIS A 287 -3.19 -14.60 0.29
N HIS A 288 -4.42 -15.03 0.58
CA HIS A 288 -4.65 -16.21 1.43
C HIS A 288 -4.09 -17.51 0.83
N ASP A 289 -4.04 -17.61 -0.49
CA ASP A 289 -3.36 -18.71 -1.19
C ASP A 289 -1.83 -18.64 -1.11
N GLY A 290 -1.26 -17.47 -0.80
CA GLY A 290 0.19 -17.25 -0.76
C GLY A 290 0.85 -17.04 -2.12
N SER A 291 0.10 -17.01 -3.22
CA SER A 291 0.66 -16.75 -4.56
C SER A 291 1.08 -15.29 -4.76
N LEU A 292 0.25 -14.36 -4.28
CA LEU A 292 0.40 -12.93 -4.49
C LEU A 292 0.72 -12.20 -3.18
N ALA A 293 1.44 -11.09 -3.30
CA ALA A 293 1.60 -10.09 -2.26
C ALA A 293 1.14 -8.73 -2.79
N ALA A 294 0.44 -7.95 -1.98
CA ALA A 294 0.07 -6.59 -2.34
C ALA A 294 0.74 -5.59 -1.40
N SER A 295 1.43 -4.63 -1.98
CA SER A 295 2.05 -3.52 -1.27
C SER A 295 1.28 -2.23 -1.51
N CYS A 296 1.23 -1.37 -0.50
CA CYS A 296 0.71 -0.02 -0.63
C CYS A 296 1.74 1.01 -0.16
N GLY A 297 1.80 2.15 -0.86
CA GLY A 297 2.80 3.18 -0.61
C GLY A 297 2.23 4.58 -0.45
N LEU A 298 3.11 5.50 -0.03
CA LEU A 298 2.80 6.94 0.02
C LEU A 298 2.80 7.60 -1.36
N ASP A 299 3.05 6.83 -2.43
CA ASP A 299 2.90 7.22 -3.83
C ASP A 299 1.46 7.13 -4.34
N ALA A 300 0.50 6.86 -3.44
CA ALA A 300 -0.92 6.67 -3.75
C ALA A 300 -1.22 5.44 -4.63
N LEU A 301 -0.24 4.54 -4.78
CA LEU A 301 -0.36 3.33 -5.57
C LEU A 301 -0.43 2.11 -4.66
N ALA A 302 -1.29 1.17 -5.02
CA ALA A 302 -1.19 -0.20 -4.55
C ALA A 302 -0.67 -1.08 -5.69
N ARG A 303 0.33 -1.92 -5.42
CA ARG A 303 0.91 -2.84 -6.40
C ARG A 303 0.67 -4.27 -5.94
N VAL A 304 0.33 -5.14 -6.88
CA VAL A 304 0.21 -6.59 -6.65
C VAL A 304 1.37 -7.28 -7.33
N TRP A 305 2.10 -8.07 -6.56
CA TRP A 305 3.29 -8.80 -6.94
C TRP A 305 3.01 -10.29 -6.94
N ASP A 306 3.55 -11.00 -7.91
CA ASP A 306 3.55 -12.45 -7.93
C ASP A 306 4.86 -12.97 -7.34
N LEU A 307 4.78 -13.65 -6.21
CA LEU A 307 5.95 -14.10 -5.47
C LEU A 307 6.75 -15.16 -6.23
N ARG A 308 6.09 -15.91 -7.11
CA ARG A 308 6.73 -16.97 -7.90
C ARG A 308 7.59 -16.42 -9.04
N THR A 309 7.21 -15.26 -9.58
CA THR A 309 7.90 -14.64 -10.72
C THR A 309 8.69 -13.40 -10.33
N GLY A 310 8.44 -12.82 -9.14
CA GLY A 310 9.02 -11.56 -8.69
C GLY A 310 8.51 -10.33 -9.45
N ARG A 311 7.48 -10.49 -10.29
CA ARG A 311 6.98 -9.41 -11.15
C ARG A 311 5.78 -8.71 -10.52
N SER A 312 5.65 -7.40 -10.77
CA SER A 312 4.41 -6.68 -10.56
C SER A 312 3.37 -7.13 -11.60
N VAL A 313 2.28 -7.72 -11.14
CA VAL A 313 1.18 -8.17 -12.00
C VAL A 313 0.20 -7.02 -12.25
N LEU A 314 -0.07 -6.21 -11.22
CA LEU A 314 -1.04 -5.12 -11.27
C LEU A 314 -0.51 -3.87 -10.57
N ALA A 315 -0.67 -2.73 -11.23
CA ALA A 315 -0.62 -1.42 -10.60
C ALA A 315 -2.07 -0.92 -10.46
N LEU A 316 -2.53 -0.75 -9.23
CA LEU A 316 -3.88 -0.31 -8.90
C LEU A 316 -3.85 1.20 -8.73
N GLU A 317 -4.06 1.90 -9.82
CA GLU A 317 -4.09 3.36 -9.87
C GLU A 317 -5.51 3.86 -9.62
N GLY A 318 -5.67 4.74 -8.65
CA GLY A 318 -6.98 5.34 -8.39
C GLY A 318 -7.03 6.21 -7.15
N HIS A 319 -6.29 5.87 -6.10
CA HIS A 319 -6.20 6.76 -4.94
C HIS A 319 -5.47 8.05 -5.31
N VAL A 320 -5.97 9.18 -4.80
CA VAL A 320 -5.36 10.50 -5.01
C VAL A 320 -4.28 10.79 -3.97
N LYS A 321 -4.42 10.16 -2.80
CA LYS A 321 -3.58 10.34 -1.63
C LYS A 321 -2.93 9.01 -1.19
N PRO A 322 -1.95 9.05 -0.28
CA PRO A 322 -1.30 7.85 0.24
C PRO A 322 -2.25 6.72 0.63
N VAL A 323 -1.87 5.49 0.32
CA VAL A 323 -2.63 4.29 0.71
C VAL A 323 -2.01 3.73 1.98
N LEU A 324 -2.83 3.61 3.02
CA LEU A 324 -2.40 3.26 4.38
C LEU A 324 -2.87 1.85 4.81
N GLY A 325 -3.99 1.39 4.27
CA GLY A 325 -4.55 0.07 4.55
C GLY A 325 -4.60 -0.80 3.30
N ILE A 326 -4.29 -2.08 3.44
CA ILE A 326 -4.46 -3.08 2.39
C ILE A 326 -4.86 -4.41 3.00
N SER A 327 -5.86 -5.08 2.43
CA SER A 327 -6.28 -6.42 2.85
C SER A 327 -6.88 -7.17 1.67
N PHE A 328 -6.47 -8.43 1.51
CA PHE A 328 -7.16 -9.36 0.60
C PHE A 328 -8.42 -9.89 1.26
N SER A 329 -9.43 -10.19 0.44
CA SER A 329 -10.56 -11.02 0.86
C SER A 329 -10.15 -12.50 0.88
N PRO A 330 -10.62 -13.31 1.85
CA PRO A 330 -10.50 -14.78 1.82
C PRO A 330 -11.06 -15.42 0.55
N ASN A 331 -12.08 -14.80 -0.04
CA ASN A 331 -12.67 -15.16 -1.33
C ASN A 331 -11.66 -15.21 -2.50
N GLY A 332 -10.51 -14.55 -2.36
CA GLY A 332 -9.39 -14.65 -3.30
C GLY A 332 -9.52 -13.83 -4.60
N TYR A 333 -10.58 -13.04 -4.74
CA TYR A 333 -10.76 -12.16 -5.90
C TYR A 333 -10.88 -10.68 -5.55
N HIS A 334 -11.29 -10.33 -4.32
CA HIS A 334 -11.33 -8.95 -3.85
C HIS A 334 -10.06 -8.54 -3.11
N LEU A 335 -9.67 -7.28 -3.32
CA LEU A 335 -8.66 -6.58 -2.55
C LEU A 335 -9.24 -5.23 -2.11
N ALA A 336 -9.17 -4.92 -0.83
CA ALA A 336 -9.56 -3.61 -0.31
C ALA A 336 -8.33 -2.76 0.01
N THR A 337 -8.34 -1.51 -0.43
CA THR A 337 -7.31 -0.52 -0.15
C THR A 337 -7.93 0.70 0.53
N GLY A 338 -7.36 1.12 1.66
CA GLY A 338 -7.80 2.29 2.41
C GLY A 338 -6.81 3.45 2.24
N GLY A 339 -7.30 4.59 1.78
CA GLY A 339 -6.49 5.79 1.53
C GLY A 339 -6.65 6.90 2.57
N ASP A 340 -5.72 7.85 2.50
CA ASP A 340 -5.81 9.17 3.16
C ASP A 340 -6.75 10.14 2.41
N ASP A 341 -7.34 9.68 1.30
CA ASP A 341 -8.47 10.33 0.61
C ASP A 341 -9.82 10.01 1.23
N ASN A 342 -9.82 9.35 2.40
CA ASN A 342 -11.00 8.90 3.14
C ASN A 342 -11.83 7.84 2.41
N THR A 343 -11.32 7.32 1.28
CA THR A 343 -12.00 6.30 0.48
C THR A 343 -11.39 4.93 0.73
N CYS A 344 -12.26 3.92 0.80
CA CYS A 344 -11.87 2.52 0.68
C CYS A 344 -12.24 2.05 -0.72
N ARG A 345 -11.25 1.59 -1.50
CA ARG A 345 -11.47 1.07 -2.84
C ARG A 345 -11.41 -0.44 -2.84
N ILE A 346 -12.34 -1.05 -3.55
CA ILE A 346 -12.43 -2.49 -3.70
C ILE A 346 -12.10 -2.85 -5.14
N TRP A 347 -11.11 -3.72 -5.27
CA TRP A 347 -10.52 -4.12 -6.55
C TRP A 347 -10.84 -5.57 -6.81
N ASP A 348 -11.21 -5.86 -8.05
CA ASP A 348 -11.32 -7.24 -8.53
C ASP A 348 -10.04 -7.61 -9.27
N LEU A 349 -9.32 -8.60 -8.75
CA LEU A 349 -8.07 -9.09 -9.32
C LEU A 349 -8.28 -9.79 -10.67
N ARG A 350 -9.46 -10.37 -10.90
CA ARG A 350 -9.79 -11.08 -12.16
C ARG A 350 -10.06 -10.08 -13.27
N LYS A 351 -10.85 -9.04 -12.97
CA LYS A 351 -11.17 -7.97 -13.92
C LYS A 351 -10.09 -6.89 -14.03
N LYS A 352 -9.14 -6.86 -13.09
CA LYS A 352 -8.04 -5.88 -13.00
C LYS A 352 -8.53 -4.44 -12.93
N LYS A 353 -9.68 -4.21 -12.28
CA LYS A 353 -10.34 -2.91 -12.19
C LYS A 353 -10.86 -2.67 -10.79
N SER A 354 -11.02 -1.39 -10.43
CA SER A 354 -11.80 -1.02 -9.25
C SER A 354 -13.27 -1.35 -9.50
N LEU A 355 -13.87 -2.15 -8.62
CA LEU A 355 -15.29 -2.46 -8.66
C LEU A 355 -16.10 -1.33 -8.03
N TYR A 356 -15.66 -0.89 -6.86
CA TYR A 356 -16.44 0.01 -6.03
C TYR A 356 -15.53 0.95 -5.23
N ILE A 357 -16.04 2.16 -4.98
CA ILE A 357 -15.37 3.18 -4.18
C ILE A 357 -16.31 3.53 -3.02
N ILE A 358 -15.92 3.11 -1.81
CA ILE A 358 -16.65 3.39 -0.58
C ILE A 358 -16.13 4.71 -0.01
N GLN A 359 -17.02 5.69 0.16
CA GLN A 359 -16.75 6.86 1.00
C GLN A 359 -16.88 6.45 2.47
N ALA A 360 -15.81 5.87 3.00
CA ALA A 360 -15.90 5.14 4.26
C ALA A 360 -15.98 6.08 5.46
N HIS A 361 -15.14 7.12 5.51
CA HIS A 361 -14.92 7.92 6.71
C HIS A 361 -14.81 9.42 6.42
N SER A 362 -14.85 10.24 7.49
CA SER A 362 -14.65 11.69 7.36
C SER A 362 -13.17 12.11 7.39
N ASN A 363 -12.31 11.21 7.87
CA ASN A 363 -10.87 11.37 7.95
C ASN A 363 -10.17 10.14 7.36
N LEU A 364 -8.83 10.14 7.35
CA LEU A 364 -8.03 9.09 6.75
C LEU A 364 -8.33 7.71 7.32
N ILE A 365 -8.17 6.68 6.49
CA ILE A 365 -8.36 5.28 6.87
C ILE A 365 -7.01 4.74 7.33
N SER A 366 -6.93 4.30 8.60
CA SER A 366 -5.68 3.81 9.18
C SER A 366 -5.40 2.35 8.86
N LYS A 367 -6.46 1.52 8.82
CA LYS A 367 -6.36 0.09 8.50
C LYS A 367 -7.68 -0.43 7.93
N VAL A 368 -7.56 -1.44 7.08
CA VAL A 368 -8.67 -2.21 6.51
C VAL A 368 -8.35 -3.67 6.74
N LYS A 369 -9.33 -4.46 7.16
CA LYS A 369 -9.18 -5.91 7.35
C LYS A 369 -10.49 -6.60 6.97
N PHE A 370 -10.40 -7.65 6.17
CA PHE A 370 -11.53 -8.56 5.94
C PHE A 370 -11.67 -9.56 7.09
N GLU A 371 -12.89 -10.03 7.32
CA GLU A 371 -13.12 -11.23 8.11
C GLU A 371 -12.23 -12.38 7.62
N PRO A 372 -11.44 -13.06 8.47
CA PRO A 372 -10.44 -14.03 8.00
C PRO A 372 -10.99 -15.35 7.43
N GLN A 373 -12.21 -15.77 7.80
CA GLN A 373 -12.76 -17.10 7.47
C GLN A 373 -13.34 -17.12 6.04
N GLU A 374 -14.42 -16.36 5.85
CA GLU A 374 -15.20 -16.35 4.61
C GLU A 374 -15.15 -14.99 3.91
N GLY A 375 -14.86 -13.92 4.65
CA GLY A 375 -14.72 -12.58 4.08
C GLY A 375 -16.05 -11.88 3.81
N TYR A 376 -17.11 -12.18 4.57
CA TYR A 376 -18.44 -11.61 4.32
C TYR A 376 -18.50 -10.09 4.55
N PHE A 377 -17.62 -9.57 5.41
CA PHE A 377 -17.54 -8.14 5.70
C PHE A 377 -16.09 -7.63 5.81
N PRO A 378 -15.77 -6.48 5.21
CA PRO A 378 -14.60 -5.70 5.57
C PRO A 378 -14.87 -4.74 6.73
N VAL A 379 -13.84 -4.56 7.56
CA VAL A 379 -13.80 -3.61 8.68
C VAL A 379 -12.80 -2.52 8.36
N THR A 380 -13.22 -1.26 8.47
CA THR A 380 -12.39 -0.07 8.25
C THR A 380 -12.26 0.73 9.53
N GLY A 381 -11.04 1.11 9.88
CA GLY A 381 -10.75 1.97 11.03
C GLY A 381 -10.19 3.30 10.56
N SER A 382 -10.59 4.39 11.23
CA SER A 382 -10.24 5.74 10.81
C SER A 382 -9.85 6.65 11.98
N TYR A 383 -9.20 7.75 11.61
CA TYR A 383 -8.88 8.85 12.51
C TYR A 383 -10.09 9.71 12.87
N ASP A 384 -11.28 9.38 12.35
CA ASP A 384 -12.56 9.98 12.77
C ASP A 384 -13.15 9.34 14.05
N THR A 385 -12.32 8.58 14.78
CA THR A 385 -12.64 7.83 16.02
C THR A 385 -13.63 6.67 15.84
N THR A 386 -14.10 6.44 14.62
CA THR A 386 -15.04 5.37 14.32
C THR A 386 -14.37 4.19 13.63
N VAL A 387 -14.93 3.01 13.88
CA VAL A 387 -14.67 1.81 13.10
C VAL A 387 -15.97 1.41 12.44
N LYS A 388 -15.94 1.10 11.14
CA LYS A 388 -17.13 0.78 10.36
C LYS A 388 -17.01 -0.62 9.77
N VAL A 389 -18.13 -1.34 9.81
CA VAL A 389 -18.27 -2.68 9.23
C VAL A 389 -19.17 -2.57 8.00
N TRP A 390 -18.73 -3.15 6.89
CA TRP A 390 -19.40 -3.06 5.58
C TRP A 390 -19.78 -4.44 5.07
N SER A 391 -20.79 -4.54 4.21
CA SER A 391 -21.07 -5.77 3.46
C SER A 391 -20.08 -5.93 2.28
N ASP A 392 -19.58 -7.14 2.00
CA ASP A 392 -18.73 -7.41 0.82
C ASP A 392 -19.51 -7.49 -0.51
N LEU A 393 -20.82 -7.72 -0.48
CA LEU A 393 -21.66 -7.76 -1.69
C LEU A 393 -22.15 -6.37 -2.09
N ASP A 394 -22.84 -5.73 -1.14
CA ASP A 394 -23.57 -4.48 -1.38
C ASP A 394 -22.72 -3.23 -1.06
N PHE A 395 -21.61 -3.41 -0.33
CA PHE A 395 -20.78 -2.33 0.19
C PHE A 395 -21.54 -1.29 1.00
N LYS A 396 -22.68 -1.69 1.56
CA LYS A 396 -23.48 -0.90 2.50
C LYS A 396 -22.88 -0.97 3.90
N LEU A 397 -23.04 0.12 4.63
CA LEU A 397 -22.65 0.21 6.03
C LEU A 397 -23.59 -0.66 6.87
N VAL A 398 -23.02 -1.62 7.60
CA VAL A 398 -23.73 -2.52 8.51
C VAL A 398 -23.78 -1.91 9.90
N LYS A 399 -22.60 -1.56 10.44
CA LYS A 399 -22.46 -1.06 11.80
C LYS A 399 -21.37 0.00 11.89
N THR A 400 -21.64 1.04 12.68
CA THR A 400 -20.62 1.96 13.15
C THR A 400 -20.33 1.65 14.61
N LEU A 401 -19.07 1.35 14.90
CA LEU A 401 -18.53 1.12 16.23
C LEU A 401 -17.91 2.44 16.71
N SER A 402 -18.61 3.11 17.62
CA SER A 402 -18.18 4.37 18.24
C SER A 402 -17.94 4.13 19.73
N GLY A 403 -16.67 3.99 20.11
CA GLY A 403 -16.26 3.81 21.50
C GLY A 403 -14.91 4.42 21.84
N HIS A 404 -14.22 5.00 20.86
CA HIS A 404 -12.93 5.65 21.06
C HIS A 404 -13.09 7.15 21.21
N GLU A 405 -12.34 7.73 22.15
CA GLU A 405 -12.28 9.18 22.35
C GLU A 405 -11.26 9.84 21.41
N ALA A 406 -10.37 9.05 20.82
CA ALA A 406 -9.33 9.51 19.92
C ALA A 406 -9.23 8.69 18.62
N LYS A 407 -8.23 9.03 17.81
CA LYS A 407 -8.00 8.46 16.47
C LYS A 407 -7.69 6.97 16.55
N VAL A 408 -8.38 6.14 15.76
CA VAL A 408 -8.13 4.70 15.70
C VAL A 408 -6.90 4.44 14.83
N THR A 409 -5.85 3.85 15.41
CA THR A 409 -4.55 3.64 14.75
C THR A 409 -4.47 2.27 14.08
N SER A 410 -5.05 1.24 14.69
CA SER A 410 -5.06 -0.11 14.15
C SER A 410 -6.31 -0.89 14.56
N LEU A 411 -6.63 -1.89 13.75
CA LEU A 411 -7.70 -2.85 13.98
C LEU A 411 -7.24 -4.25 13.60
N ASP A 412 -7.79 -5.27 14.24
CA ASP A 412 -7.70 -6.65 13.77
C ASP A 412 -8.98 -7.41 14.06
N VAL A 413 -9.24 -8.47 13.29
CA VAL A 413 -10.41 -9.33 13.44
C VAL A 413 -9.92 -10.70 13.85
N GLY A 414 -10.54 -11.28 14.87
CA GLY A 414 -10.20 -12.62 15.37
C GLY A 414 -10.45 -13.68 14.30
N ALA A 415 -9.74 -14.81 14.39
CA ALA A 415 -9.83 -15.90 13.44
C ALA A 415 -11.26 -16.47 13.30
N ASP A 416 -12.07 -16.40 14.36
CA ASP A 416 -13.47 -16.87 14.36
C ASP A 416 -14.47 -15.83 13.85
N GLY A 417 -14.02 -14.60 13.53
CA GLY A 417 -14.89 -13.47 13.17
C GLY A 417 -15.70 -12.88 14.33
N ASN A 418 -15.70 -13.51 15.51
CA ASN A 418 -16.50 -13.11 16.68
C ASN A 418 -15.98 -11.90 17.44
N TYR A 419 -14.68 -11.64 17.35
CA TYR A 419 -13.98 -10.59 18.08
C TYR A 419 -13.39 -9.60 17.10
N ILE A 420 -13.57 -8.32 17.35
CA ILE A 420 -12.83 -7.25 16.68
C ILE A 420 -12.07 -6.49 17.75
N ALA A 421 -10.76 -6.34 17.59
CA ALA A 421 -9.96 -5.50 18.46
C ALA A 421 -9.61 -4.22 17.74
N THR A 422 -9.83 -3.10 18.42
CA THR A 422 -9.52 -1.77 17.91
C THR A 422 -8.65 -1.06 18.92
N VAL A 423 -7.67 -0.36 18.38
CA VAL A 423 -6.63 0.31 19.15
C VAL A 423 -6.53 1.74 18.68
N ALA A 424 -6.50 2.66 19.64
CA ALA A 424 -6.53 4.08 19.35
C ALA A 424 -5.45 4.86 20.09
N TYR A 425 -5.32 6.12 19.68
CA TYR A 425 -4.39 7.09 20.25
C TYR A 425 -4.78 7.51 21.68
N ASP A 426 -5.99 7.15 22.14
CA ASP A 426 -6.47 7.34 23.51
C ASP A 426 -5.71 6.46 24.52
N ARG A 427 -4.96 5.46 24.03
CA ARG A 427 -4.20 4.43 24.78
C ARG A 427 -5.04 3.24 25.23
N TRP A 428 -6.27 3.15 24.72
CA TRP A 428 -7.18 2.08 25.05
C TRP A 428 -7.24 1.04 23.93
N VAL A 429 -7.39 -0.20 24.36
CA VAL A 429 -7.72 -1.35 23.52
C VAL A 429 -9.19 -1.65 23.76
N ASN A 430 -10.00 -1.56 22.71
CA ASN A 430 -11.41 -1.92 22.76
C ASN A 430 -11.59 -3.26 22.06
N ILE A 431 -12.25 -4.20 22.75
CA ILE A 431 -12.63 -5.50 22.20
C ILE A 431 -14.14 -5.48 22.00
N TRP A 432 -14.54 -5.69 20.75
CA TRP A 432 -15.93 -5.76 20.33
C TRP A 432 -16.30 -7.22 20.14
N LEU A 433 -17.35 -7.64 20.85
CA LEU A 433 -17.90 -8.98 20.77
C LEU A 433 -19.20 -8.95 19.98
N ILE A 434 -19.41 -9.99 19.20
CA ILE A 434 -20.72 -10.31 18.65
C ILE A 434 -21.59 -10.91 19.76
N ARG A 435 -22.81 -10.38 19.98
CA ARG A 435 -23.78 -11.09 20.82
C ARG A 435 -24.19 -12.39 20.13
N SER A 436 -23.76 -13.52 20.68
CA SER A 436 -24.51 -14.75 20.50
C SER A 436 -25.82 -14.56 21.27
N ASN A 437 -26.93 -14.42 20.55
CA ASN A 437 -28.21 -14.66 21.20
C ASN A 437 -28.15 -16.09 21.73
N GLY A 438 -28.21 -16.25 23.06
CA GLY A 438 -28.23 -17.54 23.77
C GLY A 438 -29.49 -18.35 23.47
N LYS A 439 -29.69 -18.68 22.20
CA LYS A 439 -30.64 -19.64 21.68
C LYS A 439 -29.91 -20.63 20.77
N GLU A 440 -28.83 -21.20 21.28
CA GLU A 440 -28.65 -22.64 21.08
C GLU A 440 -29.73 -23.32 21.95
N GLN A 441 -30.96 -23.36 21.45
CA GLN A 441 -31.94 -24.33 21.93
C GLN A 441 -31.38 -25.68 21.52
N SER A 442 -30.89 -26.42 22.51
CA SER A 442 -31.07 -27.87 22.64
C SER A 442 -31.57 -28.56 21.35
N MET A 443 -30.65 -28.94 20.47
CA MET A 443 -30.84 -30.13 19.64
C MET A 443 -29.87 -31.20 20.16
N ASP A 444 -30.10 -31.58 21.41
CA ASP A 444 -29.85 -32.93 21.88
C ASP A 444 -31.21 -33.50 22.28
N VAL A 445 -31.47 -34.70 21.77
CA VAL A 445 -32.54 -35.66 22.11
C VAL A 445 -33.91 -35.41 21.45
N ASP A 446 -34.20 -36.16 20.38
CA ASP A 446 -35.03 -37.38 20.48
C ASP A 446 -34.61 -38.42 19.43
#